data_AF-A0A9E2S8U1-F1
#
_entry.id   AF-A0A9E2S8U1-F1
#
_cell.length_a   1.000
_cell.length_b   1.000
_cell.length_c   1.000
_cell.angle_alpha   90.00
_cell.angle_beta   90.00
_cell.angle_gamma   90.00
#
_symmetry.space_group_name_H-M   'P 1'
#
loop_
_entity.id
_entity.type
_entity.pdbx_description
1 polymer ?
#
loop_
_entity_poly.entity_id
_entity_poly.type
_entity_poly.pdbx_seq_one_letter_code
_entity_poly.pdbx_strand_id
1 'polypeptide(L)'
;MHFFNDITHFDGKFFSSLVMLFKKPGFLAKEYMKGRRASYLNPIRMYVFTSAIFFFLFFAFFKPGIHPGKERKKEAKEVARNADTMDAEDSIGLAKSKELTKNIPIIIDSANKISISGDGQEFTDREEYDRYQKSLPKEKRDGILKRLYVHRMIALHKKYDRPEGGGGNELIDDLLEKFFHSLPYMLFVSLPLYALFLKLLYARNKQFYFADHGIFLIYLYIFTFIFLLVFFTLSRISGFAHFSWLSYILILMFLGGVYYAYRSMRNFYDQGRRKTIVKFLIFNILTSVSLLFLFTIFFAFSVYVI
;
A
#
# COMPACT_ATOMS: atom_id res chain seq x y z
N MET A 1 32.99 -2.28 -1.68
CA MET A 1 32.37 -2.56 -0.36
C MET A 1 32.47 -1.39 0.64
N HIS A 2 32.21 -0.14 0.22
CA HIS A 2 32.19 1.02 1.14
C HIS A 2 30.81 1.29 1.76
N PHE A 3 29.72 0.95 1.04
CA PHE A 3 28.34 1.17 1.49
C PHE A 3 27.96 0.29 2.70
N PHE A 4 28.44 -0.96 2.73
CA PHE A 4 28.18 -1.86 3.87
C PHE A 4 28.98 -1.47 5.12
N ASN A 5 30.24 -1.06 4.98
CA ASN A 5 31.04 -0.58 6.12
C ASN A 5 30.49 0.72 6.74
N ASP A 6 29.87 1.58 5.94
CA ASP A 6 29.16 2.78 6.42
C ASP A 6 27.81 2.48 7.09
N ILE A 7 27.22 1.31 6.83
CA ILE A 7 25.97 0.84 7.43
C ILE A 7 26.23 0.02 8.70
N THR A 8 27.34 -0.71 8.76
CA THR A 8 27.71 -1.57 9.91
C THR A 8 28.47 -0.85 11.01
N HIS A 9 29.02 0.34 10.78
CA HIS A 9 29.32 1.27 11.87
C HIS A 9 27.99 1.80 12.42
N PHE A 10 27.44 1.06 13.38
CA PHE A 10 26.25 1.44 14.13
C PHE A 10 26.56 2.69 14.96
N ASP A 11 26.52 3.85 14.29
CA ASP A 11 26.94 5.13 14.83
C ASP A 11 26.05 5.47 16.04
N GLY A 12 26.65 5.84 17.18
CA GLY A 12 25.91 6.31 18.35
C GLY A 12 24.95 7.47 18.02
N LYS A 13 25.22 8.18 16.92
CA LYS A 13 24.33 9.19 16.34
C LYS A 13 22.97 8.65 15.87
N PHE A 14 22.85 7.37 15.47
CA PHE A 14 21.58 6.77 15.09
C PHE A 14 20.62 6.74 16.28
N PHE A 15 21.05 6.19 17.41
CA PHE A 15 20.22 6.09 18.62
C PHE A 15 19.91 7.46 19.21
N SER A 16 20.88 8.38 19.23
CA SER A 16 20.62 9.75 19.71
C SER A 16 19.58 10.47 18.82
N SER A 17 19.66 10.28 17.50
CA SER A 17 18.65 10.78 16.55
C SER A 17 17.30 10.10 16.78
N LEU A 18 17.26 8.79 16.95
CA LEU A 18 16.04 8.03 17.25
C LEU A 18 15.33 8.57 18.51
N VAL A 19 16.08 8.75 19.60
CA VAL A 19 15.56 9.28 20.86
C VAL A 19 15.01 10.70 20.65
N MET A 20 15.73 11.55 19.91
CA MET A 20 15.28 12.91 19.61
C MET A 20 14.04 12.92 18.71
N LEU A 21 13.93 11.98 17.77
CA LEU A 21 12.80 11.83 16.88
C LEU A 21 11.51 11.58 17.69
N PHE A 22 11.52 10.62 18.62
CA PHE A 22 10.35 10.30 19.44
C PHE A 22 10.04 11.36 20.50
N LYS A 23 11.07 11.90 21.18
CA LYS A 23 10.86 12.86 22.28
C LYS A 23 10.53 14.27 21.81
N LYS A 24 11.02 14.69 20.63
CA LYS A 24 10.91 16.06 20.13
C LYS A 24 10.35 16.08 18.69
N PRO A 25 9.03 16.04 18.51
CA PRO A 25 8.41 16.02 17.18
C PRO A 25 8.82 17.26 16.36
N GLY A 26 9.26 17.03 15.12
CA GLY A 26 9.69 18.06 14.16
C GLY A 26 11.07 18.68 14.44
N PHE A 27 11.73 18.32 15.54
CA PHE A 27 13.00 18.95 15.95
C PHE A 27 14.17 18.61 15.02
N LEU A 28 14.35 17.35 14.64
CA LEU A 28 15.47 16.93 13.79
C LEU A 28 15.44 17.60 12.41
N ALA A 29 14.27 17.65 11.80
CA ALA A 29 14.09 18.35 10.52
C ALA A 29 14.48 19.83 10.64
N LYS A 30 14.08 20.48 11.74
CA LYS A 30 14.38 21.89 12.02
C LYS A 30 15.88 22.12 12.27
N GLU A 31 16.55 21.26 13.03
CA GLU A 31 17.99 21.37 13.28
C GLU A 31 18.83 21.09 12.03
N TYR A 32 18.36 20.16 11.18
CA TYR A 32 18.99 19.89 9.90
C TYR A 32 18.93 21.13 8.98
N MET A 33 17.77 21.80 8.93
CA MET A 33 17.60 23.06 8.19
C MET A 33 18.51 24.19 8.71
N LYS A 34 18.74 24.27 10.02
CA LYS A 34 19.65 25.25 10.63
C LYS A 34 21.14 24.98 10.33
N GLY A 35 21.47 23.99 9.51
CA GLY A 35 22.83 23.66 9.12
C GLY A 35 23.60 22.81 10.13
N ARG A 36 22.97 22.34 11.21
CA ARG A 36 23.61 21.43 12.20
C ARG A 36 23.63 19.98 11.71
N ARG A 37 24.17 19.79 10.50
CA ARG A 37 24.15 18.52 9.74
C ARG A 37 25.07 17.44 10.32
N ALA A 38 26.13 17.82 11.04
CA ALA A 38 27.10 16.88 11.62
C ALA A 38 26.69 16.32 12.99
N SER A 39 25.72 16.96 13.65
CA SER A 39 25.25 16.62 15.00
C SER A 39 24.29 15.43 15.03
N TYR A 40 23.64 15.12 13.90
CA TYR A 40 22.66 14.03 13.78
C TYR A 40 22.92 13.21 12.52
N LEU A 41 22.34 12.01 12.45
CA LEU A 41 22.49 11.15 11.28
C LEU A 41 21.83 11.81 10.05
N ASN A 42 22.46 11.68 8.89
CA ASN A 42 21.91 12.17 7.64
C ASN A 42 20.50 11.57 7.41
N PRO A 43 19.47 12.40 7.12
CA PRO A 43 18.09 11.95 7.01
C PRO A 43 17.90 10.87 5.94
N ILE A 44 18.58 10.99 4.80
CA ILE A 44 18.48 10.02 3.70
C ILE A 44 19.07 8.67 4.13
N ARG A 45 20.24 8.69 4.80
CA ARG A 45 20.87 7.46 5.31
C ARG A 45 19.98 6.79 6.36
N MET A 46 19.44 7.58 7.30
CA MET A 46 18.52 7.08 8.32
C MET A 46 17.26 6.48 7.69
N TYR A 47 16.70 7.13 6.67
CA TYR A 47 15.53 6.65 5.93
C TYR A 47 15.77 5.31 5.27
N VAL A 48 16.82 5.20 4.45
CA VAL A 48 17.13 3.96 3.73
C VAL A 48 17.31 2.81 4.71
N PHE A 49 18.11 3.01 5.76
CA PHE A 49 18.34 2.02 6.80
C PHE A 49 17.06 1.61 7.54
N THR A 50 16.30 2.57 8.06
CA THR A 50 15.06 2.30 8.80
C THR A 50 14.00 1.66 7.91
N SER A 51 13.87 2.09 6.65
CA SER A 51 12.94 1.49 5.70
C SER A 51 13.34 0.05 5.36
N ALA A 52 14.63 -0.24 5.18
CA ALA A 52 15.11 -1.57 4.88
C ALA A 52 14.81 -2.53 6.04
N ILE A 53 15.08 -2.10 7.27
CA ILE A 53 14.73 -2.87 8.49
C ILE A 53 13.21 -3.04 8.60
N PHE A 54 12.44 -1.97 8.41
CA PHE A 54 10.97 -2.03 8.48
C PHE A 54 10.42 -3.05 7.49
N PHE A 55 10.79 -2.95 6.20
CA PHE A 55 10.27 -3.85 5.17
C PHE A 55 10.78 -5.27 5.34
N PHE A 56 12.04 -5.46 5.74
CA PHE A 56 12.57 -6.78 6.06
C PHE A 56 11.75 -7.45 7.18
N LEU A 57 11.54 -6.76 8.30
CA LEU A 57 10.76 -7.28 9.43
C LEU A 57 9.27 -7.41 9.07
N PHE A 58 8.73 -6.47 8.31
CA PHE A 58 7.36 -6.50 7.80
C PHE A 58 7.13 -7.76 6.97
N PHE A 59 7.99 -8.06 5.99
CA PHE A 59 7.83 -9.26 5.18
C PHE A 59 8.16 -10.55 5.92
N ALA A 60 9.10 -10.53 6.87
CA ALA A 60 9.45 -11.72 7.65
C ALA A 60 8.36 -12.12 8.65
N PHE A 61 7.69 -11.15 9.29
CA PHE A 61 6.80 -11.42 10.42
C PHE A 61 5.34 -11.00 10.21
N PHE A 62 5.07 -10.12 9.25
CA PHE A 62 3.77 -9.48 9.06
C PHE A 62 3.21 -9.60 7.63
N LYS A 63 3.92 -10.25 6.70
CA LYS A 63 3.37 -10.59 5.38
C LYS A 63 2.05 -11.33 5.65
N PRO A 64 0.90 -10.83 5.15
CA PRO A 64 -0.34 -11.56 5.31
C PRO A 64 -0.12 -12.95 4.76
N GLY A 65 -0.49 -13.97 5.53
CA GLY A 65 -0.38 -15.35 5.11
C GLY A 65 -1.15 -15.52 3.82
N ILE A 66 -0.42 -15.55 2.70
CA ILE A 66 -0.89 -16.14 1.46
C ILE A 66 -0.95 -17.63 1.78
N HIS A 67 -2.02 -18.05 2.45
CA HIS A 67 -2.19 -19.43 2.88
C HIS A 67 -2.49 -20.27 1.64
N PRO A 68 -1.62 -21.22 1.29
CA PRO A 68 -1.79 -22.03 0.08
C PRO A 68 -2.99 -22.96 0.26
N GLY A 69 -4.17 -22.52 -0.20
CA GLY A 69 -5.38 -23.28 -0.55
C GLY A 69 -5.98 -24.31 0.41
N LYS A 70 -5.29 -24.78 1.45
CA LYS A 70 -5.65 -25.94 2.28
C LYS A 70 -6.45 -25.56 3.52
N GLU A 71 -6.18 -24.40 4.12
CA GLU A 71 -6.98 -23.90 5.25
C GLU A 71 -8.29 -23.26 4.78
N ARG A 72 -8.29 -22.53 3.66
CA ARG A 72 -9.53 -22.05 2.99
C ARG A 72 -10.49 -23.18 2.61
N LYS A 73 -9.98 -24.36 2.21
CA LYS A 73 -10.82 -25.54 1.94
C LYS A 73 -11.47 -26.12 3.21
N LYS A 74 -10.87 -25.92 4.39
CA LYS A 74 -11.48 -26.32 5.68
C LYS A 74 -12.56 -25.32 6.08
N GLU A 75 -12.28 -24.02 6.02
CA GLU A 75 -13.24 -22.96 6.32
C GLU A 75 -14.45 -22.99 5.35
N ALA A 76 -14.22 -23.18 4.04
CA ALA A 76 -15.30 -23.30 3.06
C ALA A 76 -16.15 -24.58 3.25
N LYS A 77 -15.56 -25.69 3.71
CA LYS A 77 -16.31 -26.91 4.06
C LYS A 77 -17.14 -26.74 5.32
N GLU A 78 -16.68 -25.93 6.26
CA GLU A 78 -17.36 -25.65 7.52
C GLU A 78 -18.52 -24.67 7.31
N VAL A 79 -18.33 -23.65 6.46
CA VAL A 79 -19.39 -22.72 6.05
C VAL A 79 -20.46 -23.42 5.19
N ALA A 80 -20.07 -24.32 4.27
CA ALA A 80 -21.03 -25.08 3.47
C ALA A 80 -21.88 -26.05 4.31
N ARG A 81 -21.34 -26.60 5.41
CA ARG A 81 -22.13 -27.41 6.36
C ARG A 81 -23.16 -26.61 7.14
N ASN A 82 -22.92 -25.32 7.33
CA ASN A 82 -23.82 -24.41 8.04
C ASN A 82 -24.80 -23.67 7.11
N ALA A 83 -24.64 -23.83 5.79
CA ALA A 83 -25.50 -23.22 4.77
C ALA A 83 -26.78 -24.04 4.49
N ASP A 84 -26.84 -25.30 4.93
CA ASP A 84 -28.05 -26.14 4.84
C ASP A 84 -29.20 -25.68 5.77
N THR A 85 -29.03 -24.56 6.51
CA THR A 85 -30.00 -24.07 7.50
C THR A 85 -30.44 -22.60 7.34
N MET A 86 -30.31 -21.96 6.17
CA MET A 86 -30.74 -20.56 5.99
C MET A 86 -31.63 -20.32 4.76
N ASP A 87 -32.72 -19.59 5.02
CA ASP A 87 -33.90 -19.37 4.17
C ASP A 87 -33.69 -18.52 2.90
N ALA A 88 -34.67 -18.63 1.99
CA ALA A 88 -34.72 -18.19 0.59
C ALA A 88 -34.64 -16.67 0.30
N GLU A 89 -34.36 -15.81 1.28
CA GLU A 89 -34.32 -14.35 1.09
C GLU A 89 -33.00 -13.84 0.47
N ASP A 90 -31.94 -14.64 0.43
CA ASP A 90 -30.61 -14.23 -0.06
C ASP A 90 -30.47 -14.23 -1.61
N SER A 91 -31.52 -14.63 -2.31
CA SER A 91 -31.60 -14.67 -3.78
C SER A 91 -31.43 -13.29 -4.44
N ILE A 92 -31.78 -12.22 -3.71
CA ILE A 92 -31.74 -10.83 -4.21
C ILE A 92 -30.32 -10.23 -4.05
N GLY A 93 -29.55 -10.67 -3.04
CA GLY A 93 -28.17 -10.26 -2.82
C GLY A 93 -27.22 -10.75 -3.91
N LEU A 94 -27.43 -11.98 -4.39
CA LEU A 94 -26.65 -12.60 -5.47
C LEU A 94 -26.90 -11.97 -6.85
N ALA A 95 -28.13 -11.49 -7.09
CA ALA A 95 -28.47 -10.76 -8.31
C ALA A 95 -27.80 -9.37 -8.35
N LYS A 96 -27.77 -8.69 -7.20
CA LYS A 96 -27.18 -7.36 -7.05
C LYS A 96 -25.64 -7.39 -7.14
N SER A 97 -25.00 -8.47 -6.68
CA SER A 97 -23.56 -8.67 -6.84
C SER A 97 -23.17 -8.98 -8.29
N LYS A 98 -23.98 -9.75 -9.04
CA LYS A 98 -23.82 -9.99 -10.50
C LYS A 98 -23.93 -8.72 -11.35
N GLU A 99 -24.76 -7.76 -10.93
CA GLU A 99 -24.89 -6.48 -11.62
C GLU A 99 -23.71 -5.54 -11.30
N LEU A 100 -23.21 -5.58 -10.06
CA LEU A 100 -22.08 -4.77 -9.61
C LEU A 100 -20.72 -5.26 -10.18
N THR A 101 -20.61 -6.56 -10.52
CA THR A 101 -19.42 -7.17 -11.14
C THR A 101 -19.38 -7.05 -12.66
N LYS A 102 -20.44 -6.57 -13.31
CA LYS A 102 -20.52 -6.43 -14.78
C LYS A 102 -19.43 -5.53 -15.37
N ASN A 103 -18.82 -4.68 -14.53
CA ASN A 103 -17.73 -3.77 -14.90
C ASN A 103 -16.36 -4.17 -14.30
N ILE A 104 -16.25 -5.34 -13.67
CA ILE A 104 -14.98 -5.88 -13.18
C ILE A 104 -14.48 -6.90 -14.21
N PRO A 105 -13.37 -6.63 -14.90
CA PRO A 105 -12.92 -7.45 -16.03
C PRO A 105 -12.24 -8.78 -15.64
N ILE A 106 -12.14 -9.07 -14.34
CA ILE A 106 -11.72 -10.35 -13.78
C ILE A 106 -12.85 -10.84 -12.87
N ILE A 107 -13.51 -11.93 -13.23
CA ILE A 107 -14.43 -12.62 -12.34
C ILE A 107 -13.77 -13.94 -11.95
N ILE A 108 -13.50 -14.09 -10.66
CA ILE A 108 -13.15 -15.38 -10.07
C ILE A 108 -14.45 -15.99 -9.58
N ASP A 109 -14.91 -17.03 -10.24
CA ASP A 109 -16.18 -17.66 -9.89
C ASP A 109 -16.07 -18.50 -8.60
N SER A 110 -17.20 -19.02 -8.12
CA SER A 110 -17.25 -19.90 -6.93
C SER A 110 -16.45 -21.19 -7.08
N ALA A 111 -16.10 -21.58 -8.31
CA ALA A 111 -15.21 -22.71 -8.63
C ALA A 111 -13.74 -22.29 -8.78
N ASN A 112 -13.43 -21.02 -8.51
CA ASN A 112 -12.11 -20.41 -8.62
C ASN A 112 -11.53 -20.42 -10.05
N LYS A 113 -12.41 -20.37 -11.06
CA LYS A 113 -12.06 -20.16 -12.47
C LYS A 113 -12.03 -18.67 -12.79
N ILE A 114 -11.13 -18.30 -13.68
CA ILE A 114 -10.91 -16.92 -14.11
C ILE A 114 -11.68 -16.72 -15.41
N SER A 115 -12.72 -15.88 -15.42
CA SER A 115 -13.35 -15.43 -16.68
C SER A 115 -12.99 -13.98 -16.98
N ILE A 116 -12.77 -13.71 -18.27
CA ILE A 116 -12.41 -12.39 -18.80
C ILE A 116 -13.64 -11.85 -19.50
N SER A 117 -14.38 -10.96 -18.84
CA SER A 117 -15.54 -10.32 -19.45
C SER A 117 -15.10 -9.18 -20.36
N GLY A 118 -15.26 -9.35 -21.67
CA GLY A 118 -15.15 -8.29 -22.67
C GLY A 118 -16.41 -8.26 -23.53
N ASP A 119 -17.27 -7.25 -23.35
CA ASP A 119 -18.44 -6.97 -24.20
C ASP A 119 -19.30 -8.21 -24.57
N GLY A 120 -19.43 -9.16 -23.63
CA GLY A 120 -20.22 -10.38 -23.80
C GLY A 120 -19.53 -11.55 -24.51
N GLN A 121 -18.26 -11.44 -24.91
CA GLN A 121 -17.48 -12.53 -25.52
C GLN A 121 -16.22 -12.86 -24.69
N GLU A 122 -16.12 -14.12 -24.29
CA GLU A 122 -14.93 -14.67 -23.65
C GLU A 122 -13.94 -15.14 -24.73
N PHE A 123 -12.75 -14.54 -24.79
CA PHE A 123 -11.68 -14.97 -25.68
C PHE A 123 -10.70 -15.86 -24.93
N THR A 124 -10.40 -17.03 -25.48
CA THR A 124 -9.45 -17.98 -24.87
C THR A 124 -8.05 -17.86 -25.47
N ASP A 125 -7.93 -17.31 -26.68
CA ASP A 125 -6.67 -17.18 -27.38
C ASP A 125 -6.44 -15.77 -27.97
N ARG A 126 -5.16 -15.38 -28.06
CA ARG A 126 -4.76 -14.05 -28.57
C ARG A 126 -5.08 -13.92 -30.06
N GLU A 127 -4.90 -14.97 -30.84
CA GLU A 127 -5.17 -14.96 -32.28
C GLU A 127 -6.67 -14.89 -32.56
N GLU A 128 -7.49 -15.49 -31.70
CA GLU A 128 -8.95 -15.38 -31.74
C GLU A 128 -9.39 -13.91 -31.56
N TYR A 129 -8.87 -13.25 -30.53
CA TYR A 129 -9.13 -11.83 -30.28
C TYR A 129 -8.63 -10.93 -31.42
N ASP A 130 -7.44 -11.17 -31.95
CA ASP A 130 -6.89 -10.37 -33.05
C ASP A 130 -7.68 -10.54 -34.36
N ARG A 131 -8.20 -11.74 -34.63
CA ARG A 131 -9.10 -11.99 -35.76
C ARG A 131 -10.43 -11.26 -35.58
N TYR A 132 -11.01 -11.29 -34.39
CA TYR A 132 -12.21 -10.52 -34.05
C TYR A 132 -11.99 -9.01 -34.22
N GLN A 133 -10.86 -8.48 -33.75
CA GLN A 133 -10.51 -7.07 -33.92
C GLN A 133 -10.29 -6.66 -35.38
N LYS A 134 -9.87 -7.60 -36.25
CA LYS A 134 -9.74 -7.35 -37.70
C LYS A 134 -11.08 -7.36 -38.41
N SER A 135 -12.04 -8.19 -37.99
CA SER A 135 -13.38 -8.26 -38.60
C SER A 135 -14.23 -7.03 -38.28
N LEU A 136 -13.92 -6.29 -37.22
CA LEU A 136 -14.61 -5.06 -36.86
C LEU A 136 -14.25 -3.86 -37.77
N PRO A 137 -15.22 -2.98 -38.09
CA PRO A 137 -14.98 -1.66 -38.67
C PRO A 137 -13.98 -0.86 -37.85
N LYS A 138 -13.18 0.02 -38.49
CA LYS A 138 -12.08 0.75 -37.83
C LYS A 138 -12.55 1.54 -36.60
N GLU A 139 -13.77 2.04 -36.63
CA GLU A 139 -14.42 2.85 -35.60
C GLU A 139 -14.84 2.03 -34.37
N LYS A 140 -15.04 0.71 -34.54
CA LYS A 140 -15.44 -0.23 -33.48
C LYS A 140 -14.28 -1.05 -32.92
N ARG A 141 -13.06 -0.84 -33.45
CA ARG A 141 -11.86 -1.53 -32.98
C ARG A 141 -11.46 -1.01 -31.61
N ASP A 142 -11.02 -1.94 -30.76
CA ASP A 142 -10.48 -1.59 -29.46
C ASP A 142 -9.21 -0.75 -29.63
N GLY A 143 -9.09 0.30 -28.82
CA GLY A 143 -7.88 1.12 -28.75
C GLY A 143 -6.67 0.32 -28.23
N ILE A 144 -5.47 0.86 -28.44
CA ILE A 144 -4.19 0.20 -28.11
C ILE A 144 -4.17 -0.26 -26.63
N LEU A 145 -4.63 0.59 -25.71
CA LEU A 145 -4.66 0.27 -24.28
C LEU A 145 -5.59 -0.90 -23.95
N LYS A 146 -6.79 -0.93 -24.57
CA LYS A 146 -7.76 -2.03 -24.37
C LYS A 146 -7.24 -3.34 -24.96
N ARG A 147 -6.56 -3.30 -26.10
CA ARG A 147 -5.89 -4.50 -26.69
C ARG A 147 -4.79 -5.05 -25.80
N LEU A 148 -3.88 -4.19 -25.32
CA LEU A 148 -2.81 -4.59 -24.40
C LEU A 148 -3.37 -5.22 -23.13
N TYR A 149 -4.47 -4.66 -22.62
CA TYR A 149 -5.20 -5.22 -21.48
C TYR A 149 -5.78 -6.60 -21.79
N VAL A 150 -6.55 -6.76 -22.87
CA VAL A 150 -7.17 -8.05 -23.23
C VAL A 150 -6.12 -9.12 -23.50
N HIS A 151 -5.05 -8.81 -24.25
CA HIS A 151 -3.94 -9.74 -24.50
C HIS A 151 -3.26 -10.20 -23.21
N ARG A 152 -3.17 -9.31 -22.23
CA ARG A 152 -2.59 -9.61 -20.93
C ARG A 152 -3.53 -10.52 -20.13
N MET A 153 -4.82 -10.23 -20.13
CA MET A 153 -5.82 -11.05 -19.46
C MET A 153 -5.87 -12.47 -20.03
N ILE A 154 -5.89 -12.63 -21.36
CA ILE A 154 -5.85 -13.94 -22.02
C ILE A 154 -4.60 -14.74 -21.59
N ALA A 155 -3.45 -14.06 -21.48
CA ALA A 155 -2.22 -14.71 -21.04
C ALA A 155 -2.27 -15.15 -19.58
N LEU A 156 -2.92 -14.38 -18.70
CA LEU A 156 -3.13 -14.76 -17.29
C LEU A 156 -4.08 -15.93 -17.19
N HIS A 157 -5.20 -15.92 -17.92
CA HIS A 157 -6.11 -17.06 -17.98
C HIS A 157 -5.35 -18.30 -18.43
N LYS A 158 -4.62 -18.25 -19.55
CA LYS A 158 -3.82 -19.40 -20.03
C LYS A 158 -2.74 -19.87 -19.03
N LYS A 159 -2.12 -18.95 -18.28
CA LYS A 159 -1.06 -19.27 -17.30
C LYS A 159 -1.60 -19.95 -16.05
N TYR A 160 -2.78 -19.54 -15.59
CA TYR A 160 -3.35 -19.97 -14.31
C TYR A 160 -4.59 -20.86 -14.46
N ASP A 161 -5.12 -21.09 -15.66
CA ASP A 161 -6.28 -21.96 -15.84
C ASP A 161 -5.90 -23.40 -15.49
N ARG A 162 -6.64 -23.97 -14.53
CA ARG A 162 -6.44 -25.33 -14.02
C ARG A 162 -7.73 -26.12 -14.24
N PRO A 163 -7.69 -27.27 -14.92
CA PRO A 163 -8.88 -28.12 -15.15
C PRO A 163 -9.57 -28.55 -13.85
N GLU A 164 -8.78 -28.69 -12.78
CA GLU A 164 -9.18 -29.18 -11.46
C GLU A 164 -9.55 -28.06 -10.47
N GLY A 165 -9.56 -26.80 -10.95
CA GLY A 165 -9.78 -25.60 -10.15
C GLY A 165 -8.52 -25.16 -9.38
N GLY A 166 -8.57 -23.99 -8.72
CA GLY A 166 -7.45 -23.47 -7.93
C GLY A 166 -6.65 -22.34 -8.59
N GLY A 167 -6.75 -22.20 -9.91
CA GLY A 167 -6.07 -21.19 -10.71
C GLY A 167 -6.26 -19.74 -10.24
N GLY A 168 -7.48 -19.38 -9.85
CA GLY A 168 -7.78 -18.04 -9.33
C GLY A 168 -7.03 -17.71 -8.04
N ASN A 169 -6.77 -18.70 -7.18
CA ASN A 169 -6.02 -18.47 -5.93
C ASN A 169 -4.54 -18.27 -6.25
N GLU A 170 -3.95 -19.10 -7.12
CA GLU A 170 -2.56 -18.93 -7.58
C GLU A 170 -2.36 -17.56 -8.24
N LEU A 171 -3.32 -17.11 -9.05
CA LEU A 171 -3.30 -15.76 -9.65
C LEU A 171 -3.34 -14.67 -8.57
N ILE A 172 -4.24 -14.77 -7.59
CA ILE A 172 -4.33 -13.80 -6.49
C ILE A 172 -3.04 -13.80 -5.68
N ASP A 173 -2.49 -14.97 -5.38
CA ASP A 173 -1.30 -15.16 -4.57
C ASP A 173 -0.07 -14.51 -5.25
N ASP A 174 0.15 -14.81 -6.53
CA ASP A 174 1.22 -14.19 -7.33
C ASP A 174 1.01 -12.67 -7.48
N LEU A 175 -0.24 -12.22 -7.67
CA LEU A 175 -0.57 -10.80 -7.78
C LEU A 175 -0.26 -10.06 -6.49
N LEU A 176 -0.74 -10.58 -5.35
CA LEU A 176 -0.51 -10.00 -4.04
C LEU A 176 0.98 -10.02 -3.70
N GLU A 177 1.71 -11.09 -4.03
CA GLU A 177 3.15 -11.14 -3.85
C GLU A 177 3.85 -10.02 -4.64
N LYS A 178 3.63 -9.94 -5.95
CA LYS A 178 4.24 -8.87 -6.78
C LYS A 178 3.81 -7.47 -6.32
N PHE A 179 2.57 -7.31 -5.87
CA PHE A 179 2.06 -6.05 -5.33
C PHE A 179 2.74 -5.66 -4.02
N PHE A 180 2.85 -6.58 -3.05
CA PHE A 180 3.49 -6.31 -1.77
C PHE A 180 4.98 -5.96 -1.93
N HIS A 181 5.69 -6.62 -2.85
CA HIS A 181 7.07 -6.27 -3.21
C HIS A 181 7.20 -4.86 -3.82
N SER A 182 6.09 -4.29 -4.31
CA SER A 182 6.06 -2.96 -4.89
C SER A 182 5.88 -1.83 -3.87
N LEU A 183 5.44 -2.14 -2.64
CA LEU A 183 5.17 -1.14 -1.59
C LEU A 183 6.37 -0.23 -1.24
N PRO A 184 7.61 -0.73 -1.11
CA PRO A 184 8.76 0.13 -0.84
C PRO A 184 8.96 1.19 -1.92
N TYR A 185 8.78 0.80 -3.19
CA TYR A 185 8.90 1.71 -4.33
C TYR A 185 7.76 2.73 -4.35
N MET A 186 6.52 2.31 -4.07
CA MET A 186 5.37 3.19 -3.98
C MET A 186 5.59 4.31 -2.94
N LEU A 187 6.12 3.94 -1.75
CA LEU A 187 6.43 4.93 -0.71
C LEU A 187 7.59 5.84 -1.11
N PHE A 188 8.62 5.33 -1.78
CA PHE A 188 9.72 6.16 -2.27
C PHE A 188 9.25 7.18 -3.32
N VAL A 189 8.42 6.75 -4.28
CA VAL A 189 7.81 7.62 -5.30
C VAL A 189 6.89 8.67 -4.67
N SER A 190 6.24 8.34 -3.54
CA SER A 190 5.37 9.28 -2.84
C SER A 190 6.11 10.46 -2.18
N LEU A 191 7.41 10.31 -1.84
CA LEU A 191 8.19 11.37 -1.16
C LEU A 191 8.23 12.70 -1.94
N PRO A 192 8.68 12.76 -3.21
CA PRO A 192 8.71 14.01 -3.97
C PRO A 192 7.30 14.58 -4.19
N LEU A 193 6.30 13.72 -4.34
CA LEU A 193 4.91 14.13 -4.53
C LEU A 193 4.35 14.78 -3.26
N TYR A 194 4.61 14.20 -2.10
CA TYR A 194 4.16 14.75 -0.81
C TYR A 194 4.94 16.00 -0.43
N ALA A 195 6.23 16.08 -0.80
CA ALA A 195 7.02 17.30 -0.64
C ALA A 195 6.44 18.43 -1.50
N LEU A 196 5.94 18.12 -2.70
CA LEU A 196 5.22 19.07 -3.54
C LEU A 196 3.92 19.54 -2.89
N PHE A 197 3.12 18.64 -2.30
CA PHE A 197 1.90 19.04 -1.58
C PHE A 197 2.19 19.97 -0.41
N LEU A 198 3.23 19.68 0.39
CA LEU A 198 3.66 20.59 1.45
C LEU A 198 4.15 21.92 0.88
N LYS A 199 4.93 21.91 -0.21
CA LYS A 199 5.36 23.14 -0.89
C LYS A 199 4.16 23.98 -1.34
N LEU A 200 3.10 23.37 -1.87
CA LEU A 200 1.88 24.07 -2.27
C LEU A 200 1.13 24.65 -1.05
N LEU A 201 0.95 23.85 0.01
CA LEU A 201 0.29 24.29 1.25
C LEU A 201 1.05 25.40 1.98
N TYR A 202 2.36 25.46 1.81
CA TYR A 202 3.25 26.45 2.40
C TYR A 202 3.81 27.43 1.37
N ALA A 203 3.23 27.54 0.18
CA ALA A 203 3.75 28.38 -0.91
C ALA A 203 3.88 29.87 -0.54
N ARG A 204 3.07 30.35 0.40
CA ARG A 204 3.14 31.73 0.92
C ARG A 204 4.34 31.96 1.87
N ASN A 205 4.94 30.89 2.40
CA ASN A 205 6.08 30.97 3.30
C ASN A 205 7.38 30.74 2.52
N LYS A 206 8.06 31.82 2.15
CA LYS A 206 9.29 31.80 1.36
C LYS A 206 10.53 31.30 2.11
N GLN A 207 10.43 31.02 3.41
CA GLN A 207 11.54 30.50 4.20
C GLN A 207 11.84 29.02 3.94
N PHE A 208 10.88 28.27 3.39
CA PHE A 208 11.00 26.83 3.15
C PHE A 208 11.16 26.53 1.66
N TYR A 209 12.23 25.83 1.31
CA TYR A 209 12.49 25.32 -0.03
C TYR A 209 11.89 23.92 -0.20
N PHE A 210 11.81 23.44 -1.45
CA PHE A 210 11.31 22.10 -1.75
C PHE A 210 12.06 21.00 -0.97
N ALA A 211 13.38 21.11 -0.87
CA ALA A 211 14.22 20.18 -0.13
C ALA A 211 13.86 20.12 1.37
N ASP A 212 13.46 21.24 1.97
CA ASP A 212 13.10 21.32 3.40
C ASP A 212 11.84 20.50 3.70
N HIS A 213 10.84 20.62 2.82
CA HIS A 213 9.62 19.80 2.89
C HIS A 213 9.95 18.31 2.74
N GLY A 214 10.87 17.96 1.84
CA GLY A 214 11.36 16.59 1.68
C GLY A 214 12.05 16.06 2.93
N ILE A 215 12.94 16.84 3.56
CA ILE A 215 13.65 16.44 4.80
C ILE A 215 12.66 16.24 5.95
N PHE A 216 11.67 17.13 6.10
CA PHE A 216 10.60 16.95 7.07
C PHE A 216 9.85 15.64 6.86
N LEU A 217 9.47 15.33 5.62
CA LEU A 217 8.77 14.08 5.29
C LEU A 217 9.63 12.85 5.54
N ILE A 218 10.93 12.92 5.25
CA ILE A 218 11.86 11.83 5.53
C ILE A 218 11.85 11.49 7.02
N TYR A 219 12.00 12.48 7.91
CA TYR A 219 11.92 12.24 9.35
C TYR A 219 10.55 11.75 9.80
N LEU A 220 9.47 12.25 9.19
CA LEU A 220 8.12 11.78 9.45
C LEU A 220 7.94 10.31 9.02
N TYR A 221 8.49 9.90 7.88
CA TYR A 221 8.44 8.51 7.39
C TYR A 221 9.26 7.58 8.28
N ILE A 222 10.46 8.00 8.70
CA ILE A 222 11.28 7.24 9.66
C ILE A 222 10.48 6.97 10.94
N PHE A 223 9.86 8.01 11.51
CA PHE A 223 8.99 7.86 12.66
C PHE A 223 7.85 6.88 12.37
N THR A 224 7.14 7.07 11.26
CA THR A 224 6.01 6.22 10.86
C THR A 224 6.42 4.77 10.70
N PHE A 225 7.56 4.46 10.09
CA PHE A 225 8.03 3.08 9.94
C PHE A 225 8.31 2.41 11.29
N ILE A 226 9.01 3.09 12.19
CA ILE A 226 9.29 2.52 13.53
C ILE A 226 7.99 2.39 14.32
N PHE A 227 7.12 3.41 14.25
CA PHE A 227 5.82 3.40 14.90
C PHE A 227 4.93 2.25 14.40
N LEU A 228 4.85 2.05 13.07
CA LEU A 228 4.10 0.96 12.46
C LEU A 228 4.68 -0.40 12.82
N LEU A 229 6.00 -0.54 12.90
CA LEU A 229 6.64 -1.78 13.33
C LEU A 229 6.22 -2.15 14.76
N VAL A 230 6.25 -1.18 15.68
CA VAL A 230 5.78 -1.39 17.06
C VAL A 230 4.28 -1.68 17.09
N PHE A 231 3.49 -0.95 16.30
CA PHE A 231 2.05 -1.16 16.16
C PHE A 231 1.72 -2.57 15.69
N PHE A 232 2.31 -3.03 14.60
CA PHE A 232 2.07 -4.38 14.09
C PHE A 232 2.54 -5.46 15.06
N THR A 233 3.68 -5.24 15.73
CA THR A 233 4.20 -6.18 16.75
C THR A 233 3.20 -6.33 17.91
N LEU A 234 2.74 -5.21 18.48
CA LEU A 234 1.76 -5.23 19.56
C LEU A 234 0.40 -5.78 19.11
N SER A 235 -0.03 -5.46 17.89
CA SER A 235 -1.27 -6.00 17.31
C SER A 235 -1.20 -7.51 17.16
N ARG A 236 -0.06 -8.06 16.74
CA ARG A 236 0.14 -9.50 16.61
C ARG A 236 0.13 -10.20 17.98
N ILE A 237 0.80 -9.63 18.99
CA ILE A 237 0.77 -10.13 20.37
C ILE A 237 -0.66 -10.10 20.93
N SER A 238 -1.41 -9.03 20.67
CA SER A 238 -2.81 -8.89 21.10
C SER A 238 -3.70 -9.97 20.52
N GLY A 239 -3.46 -10.38 19.26
CA GLY A 239 -4.20 -11.45 18.61
C GLY A 239 -3.95 -12.82 19.24
N PHE A 240 -2.71 -13.11 19.65
CA PHE A 240 -2.38 -14.40 20.27
C PHE A 240 -2.93 -14.56 21.69
N ALA A 241 -2.92 -13.48 22.47
CA ALA A 241 -3.23 -13.55 23.89
C ALA A 241 -4.65 -13.11 24.25
N HIS A 242 -5.48 -12.72 23.25
CA HIS A 242 -6.86 -12.25 23.40
C HIS A 242 -7.03 -11.19 24.52
N PHE A 243 -6.02 -10.34 24.73
CA PHE A 243 -6.04 -9.32 25.77
C PHE A 243 -6.93 -8.14 25.37
N SER A 244 -8.17 -8.11 25.86
CA SER A 244 -9.13 -7.03 25.54
C SER A 244 -8.61 -5.63 25.88
N TRP A 245 -7.79 -5.48 26.92
CA TRP A 245 -7.22 -4.17 27.31
C TRP A 245 -6.15 -3.64 26.33
N LEU A 246 -5.46 -4.54 25.63
CA LEU A 246 -4.40 -4.18 24.69
C LEU A 246 -4.97 -3.48 23.45
N SER A 247 -6.24 -3.75 23.09
CA SER A 247 -6.95 -3.05 22.03
C SER A 247 -7.06 -1.54 22.29
N TYR A 248 -7.34 -1.13 23.54
CA TYR A 248 -7.39 0.28 23.92
C TYR A 248 -6.02 0.95 23.83
N ILE A 249 -4.94 0.22 24.14
CA ILE A 249 -3.57 0.71 23.98
C ILE A 249 -3.24 0.92 22.51
N LEU A 250 -3.64 0.00 21.63
CA LEU A 250 -3.44 0.15 20.19
C LEU A 250 -4.18 1.39 19.65
N ILE A 251 -5.42 1.63 20.10
CA ILE A 251 -6.18 2.83 19.76
C ILE A 251 -5.47 4.09 20.25
N LEU A 252 -5.05 4.11 21.52
CA LEU A 252 -4.33 5.26 22.10
C LEU A 252 -3.01 5.51 21.37
N MET A 253 -2.30 4.44 21.00
CA MET A 253 -1.06 4.53 20.25
C MET A 253 -1.31 5.11 18.85
N PHE A 254 -2.34 4.64 18.14
CA PHE A 254 -2.76 5.20 16.84
C PHE A 254 -3.05 6.70 16.95
N LEU A 255 -3.86 7.11 17.93
CA LEU A 255 -4.13 8.54 18.20
C LEU A 255 -2.85 9.31 18.54
N GLY A 256 -1.93 8.70 19.28
CA GLY A 256 -0.61 9.23 19.58
C GLY A 256 0.25 9.46 18.33
N GLY A 257 0.20 8.54 17.36
CA GLY A 257 0.86 8.68 16.06
C GLY A 257 0.30 9.84 15.24
N VAL A 258 -1.04 9.97 15.17
CA VAL A 258 -1.70 11.11 14.51
C VAL A 258 -1.34 12.42 15.20
N TYR A 259 -1.38 12.46 16.53
CA TYR A 259 -0.97 13.62 17.31
C TYR A 259 0.50 13.99 17.10
N TYR A 260 1.39 12.99 17.03
CA TYR A 260 2.81 13.20 16.74
C TYR A 260 2.99 13.86 15.37
N ALA A 261 2.33 13.34 14.32
CA ALA A 261 2.43 13.90 12.97
C ALA A 261 1.97 15.36 12.93
N TYR A 262 0.81 15.66 13.53
CA TYR A 262 0.32 17.04 13.69
C TYR A 262 1.33 17.92 14.44
N ARG A 263 1.84 17.45 15.59
CA ARG A 263 2.78 18.22 16.42
C ARG A 263 4.11 18.45 15.72
N SER A 264 4.58 17.47 14.94
CA SER A 264 5.78 17.55 14.12
C SER A 264 5.64 18.65 13.07
N MET A 265 4.52 18.64 12.33
CA MET A 265 4.20 19.68 11.34
C MET A 265 4.12 21.07 11.99
N ARG A 266 3.47 21.19 13.15
CA ARG A 266 3.38 22.45 13.88
C ARG A 266 4.75 23.00 14.28
N ASN A 267 5.60 22.16 14.85
CA ASN A 267 6.91 22.56 15.38
C ASN A 267 7.93 22.85 14.27
N PHE A 268 7.82 22.16 13.13
CA PHE A 268 8.70 22.37 11.99
C PHE A 268 8.39 23.68 11.27
N TYR A 269 7.11 23.95 10.99
CA TYR A 269 6.69 25.16 10.27
C TYR A 269 6.42 26.39 11.16
N ASP A 270 6.57 26.26 12.48
CA ASP A 270 6.33 27.33 13.48
C ASP A 270 4.98 28.06 13.29
N GLN A 271 3.90 27.31 13.03
CA GLN A 271 2.57 27.88 12.80
C GLN A 271 1.63 27.77 14.01
N GLY A 272 0.67 28.70 14.10
CA GLY A 272 -0.41 28.66 15.09
C GLY A 272 -1.35 27.46 14.90
N ARG A 273 -1.93 26.96 16.00
CA ARG A 273 -2.68 25.67 16.04
C ARG A 273 -3.76 25.56 14.96
N ARG A 274 -4.62 26.58 14.81
CA ARG A 274 -5.73 26.57 13.83
C ARG A 274 -5.23 26.41 12.39
N LYS A 275 -4.19 27.17 12.02
CA LYS A 275 -3.60 27.11 10.67
C LYS A 275 -2.98 25.73 10.41
N THR A 276 -2.26 25.20 11.40
CA THR A 276 -1.66 23.86 11.28
C THR A 276 -2.72 22.77 11.16
N ILE A 277 -3.80 22.81 11.96
CA ILE A 277 -4.88 21.81 11.87
C ILE A 277 -5.50 21.80 10.47
N VAL A 278 -5.86 22.97 9.93
CA VAL A 278 -6.45 23.07 8.58
C VAL A 278 -5.49 22.51 7.53
N LYS A 279 -4.22 22.92 7.55
CA LYS A 279 -3.22 22.42 6.60
C LYS A 279 -2.93 20.93 6.78
N PHE A 280 -2.94 20.42 8.01
CA PHE A 280 -2.77 19.02 8.31
C PHE A 280 -3.91 18.19 7.72
N LEU A 281 -5.16 18.62 7.87
CA LEU A 281 -6.32 17.95 7.27
C LEU A 281 -6.23 17.96 5.74
N ILE A 282 -5.96 19.11 5.12
CA ILE A 282 -5.82 19.20 3.66
C ILE A 282 -4.66 18.31 3.18
N PHE A 283 -3.52 18.34 3.87
CA PHE A 283 -2.37 17.50 3.55
C PHE A 283 -2.75 16.01 3.60
N ASN A 284 -3.41 15.55 4.67
CA ASN A 284 -3.84 14.16 4.79
C ASN A 284 -4.80 13.76 3.66
N ILE A 285 -5.78 14.60 3.32
CA ILE A 285 -6.70 14.34 2.19
C ILE A 285 -5.92 14.21 0.88
N LEU A 286 -5.02 15.15 0.57
CA LEU A 286 -4.19 15.10 -0.63
C LEU A 286 -3.33 13.83 -0.68
N THR A 287 -2.72 13.46 0.45
CA THR A 287 -1.92 12.23 0.53
C THR A 287 -2.77 10.98 0.40
N SER A 288 -3.99 10.94 0.93
CA SER A 288 -4.90 9.79 0.80
C SER A 288 -5.35 9.60 -0.65
N VAL A 289 -5.77 10.68 -1.33
CA VAL A 289 -6.14 10.62 -2.76
C VAL A 289 -4.94 10.21 -3.62
N SER A 290 -3.78 10.81 -3.37
CA SER A 290 -2.55 10.45 -4.06
C SER A 290 -2.12 9.01 -3.80
N LEU A 291 -2.31 8.50 -2.58
CA LEU A 291 -1.98 7.11 -2.23
C LEU A 291 -2.90 6.14 -2.96
N LEU A 292 -4.20 6.44 -3.08
CA LEU A 292 -5.13 5.64 -3.87
C LEU A 292 -4.73 5.61 -5.34
N PHE A 293 -4.34 6.76 -5.90
CA PHE A 293 -3.86 6.82 -7.28
C PHE A 293 -2.54 6.05 -7.49
N LEU A 294 -1.59 6.15 -6.56
CA LEU A 294 -0.37 5.34 -6.63
C LEU A 294 -0.69 3.86 -6.46
N PHE A 295 -1.59 3.50 -5.55
CA PHE A 295 -2.04 2.13 -5.34
C PHE A 295 -2.60 1.53 -6.64
N THR A 296 -3.46 2.24 -7.37
CA THR A 296 -4.03 1.74 -8.64
C THR A 296 -2.95 1.57 -9.72
N ILE A 297 -2.01 2.50 -9.84
CA ILE A 297 -0.88 2.39 -10.79
C ILE A 297 -0.02 1.17 -10.46
N PHE A 298 0.39 1.03 -9.20
CA PHE A 298 1.27 -0.06 -8.78
C PHE A 298 0.56 -1.41 -8.84
N PHE A 299 -0.73 -1.46 -8.52
CA PHE A 299 -1.55 -2.66 -8.68
C PHE A 299 -1.67 -3.07 -10.16
N ALA A 300 -1.96 -2.12 -11.06
CA ALA A 300 -1.99 -2.39 -12.51
C ALA A 300 -0.63 -2.85 -13.04
N PHE A 301 0.47 -2.26 -12.56
CA PHE A 301 1.82 -2.71 -12.87
C PHE A 301 2.05 -4.15 -12.39
N SER A 302 1.61 -4.52 -11.18
CA SER A 302 1.71 -5.91 -10.69
C SER A 302 0.96 -6.89 -11.60
N VAL A 303 -0.25 -6.56 -12.05
CA VAL A 303 -1.02 -7.36 -13.04
C VAL A 303 -0.25 -7.51 -14.34
N TYR A 304 0.45 -6.47 -14.79
CA TYR A 304 1.27 -6.51 -16.01
C TYR A 304 2.54 -7.35 -15.86
N VAL A 305 3.07 -7.49 -14.65
CA VAL A 305 4.32 -8.25 -14.40
C VAL A 305 4.07 -9.73 -14.11
N ILE A 306 2.96 -10.15 -13.48
CA ILE A 306 2.65 -11.56 -13.11
C ILE A 306 2.78 -12.62 -14.21
#